data_AF-W9HPP4-F1
#
_entry.id   AF-W9HPP4-F1
#
_cell.length_a   1.000
_cell.length_b   1.000
_cell.length_c   1.000
_cell.angle_alpha   90.00
_cell.angle_beta   90.00
_cell.angle_gamma   90.00
#
_symmetry.space_group_name_H-M   'P 1'
#
loop_
_entity.id
_entity.type
_entity.pdbx_description
1 polymer ?
#
loop_
_entity_poly.entity_id
_entity_poly.type
_entity_poly.pdbx_seq_one_letter_code
_entity_poly.pdbx_strand_id
1 'polypeptide(L)'
;MRNPMAVRASSLEGEDIPREIYGFRPYLLAISASWASAMYGYDSAFIGGTLSLPSFQRTYGLDTASDSAKANLSSNIVSTFQGGAFFGCASSFLVAERFGRRPTLILAAIIFSIGAALQMIGRLDCLYVGRALTGWGVGSSAMILPIYVSECSPALIRGRLVGTFKVMLQAALVCGFWVNYGVNKNISPEGNMQWHIPVAVQFVPAGLLVIFMIPMIESPRWLVSKGKLQDARKNLSWVRNLP
;
A
#
# COMPACT_ATOMS: atom_id res chain seq x y z
N MET A 1 -10.95 -2.94 31.17
CA MET A 1 -9.68 -2.21 30.95
C MET A 1 -9.98 -0.92 30.17
N ARG A 2 -9.67 0.25 30.73
CA ARG A 2 -9.92 1.56 30.10
C ARG A 2 -8.95 1.75 28.92
N ASN A 3 -9.48 1.99 27.72
CA ASN A 3 -8.69 2.26 26.52
C ASN A 3 -8.07 3.68 26.62
N PRO A 4 -6.73 3.82 26.70
CA PRO A 4 -6.07 5.11 26.85
C PRO A 4 -6.16 6.00 25.59
N MET A 5 -6.72 5.50 24.48
CA MET A 5 -6.85 6.19 23.18
C MET A 5 -8.27 6.74 22.92
N ALA A 6 -9.18 6.63 23.88
CA ALA A 6 -10.50 7.25 23.81
C ALA A 6 -10.34 8.77 23.98
N VAL A 7 -10.77 9.53 22.97
CA VAL A 7 -10.85 11.00 23.03
C VAL A 7 -11.70 11.35 24.25
N ARG A 8 -11.23 12.30 25.07
CA ARG A 8 -11.98 12.80 26.23
C ARG A 8 -13.38 13.21 25.74
N ALA A 9 -14.39 12.54 26.28
CA ALA A 9 -15.80 12.75 25.98
C ALA A 9 -16.31 14.17 26.32
N SER A 10 -15.46 15.05 26.88
CA SER A 10 -15.81 16.38 27.36
C SER A 10 -16.05 17.41 26.24
N SER A 11 -15.92 17.06 24.96
CA SER A 11 -16.22 17.97 23.83
C SER A 11 -17.48 17.60 23.06
N LEU A 12 -18.25 16.61 23.52
CA LEU A 12 -19.47 16.11 22.87
C LEU A 12 -20.61 15.91 23.89
N GLU A 13 -20.61 16.72 24.95
CA GLU A 13 -21.66 16.72 25.99
C GLU A 13 -23.01 17.09 25.34
N GLY A 14 -23.78 16.08 24.94
CA GLY A 14 -25.14 16.25 24.41
C GLY A 14 -25.64 15.12 23.50
N GLU A 15 -24.76 14.34 22.87
CA GLU A 15 -25.17 13.19 22.05
C GLU A 15 -24.80 11.88 22.74
N ASP A 16 -25.79 11.00 22.99
CA ASP A 16 -25.60 9.62 23.45
C ASP A 16 -24.85 8.81 22.38
N ILE A 17 -23.54 9.03 22.27
CA ILE A 17 -22.67 8.35 21.31
C ILE A 17 -22.33 6.96 21.86
N PRO A 18 -22.75 5.87 21.20
CA PRO A 18 -22.45 4.51 21.66
C PRO A 18 -20.93 4.28 21.78
N ARG A 19 -20.48 3.69 22.88
CA ARG A 19 -19.04 3.41 23.15
C ARG A 19 -18.43 2.49 22.09
N GLU A 20 -19.26 1.69 21.45
CA GLU A 20 -18.99 0.77 20.36
C GLU A 20 -18.34 1.44 19.14
N ILE A 21 -18.55 2.75 18.97
CA ILE A 21 -17.91 3.56 17.92
C ILE A 21 -16.38 3.57 18.08
N TYR A 22 -15.86 3.47 19.30
CA TYR A 22 -14.44 3.42 19.61
C TYR A 22 -13.89 1.99 19.75
N GLY A 23 -14.60 0.98 19.24
CA GLY A 23 -14.18 -0.41 19.27
C GLY A 23 -12.84 -0.65 18.56
N PHE A 24 -12.18 -1.77 18.88
CA PHE A 24 -10.88 -2.11 18.27
C PHE A 24 -10.98 -2.60 16.82
N ARG A 25 -12.14 -3.14 16.40
CA ARG A 25 -12.34 -3.73 15.06
C ARG A 25 -12.21 -2.73 13.91
N PRO A 26 -12.76 -1.50 13.98
CA PRO A 26 -12.48 -0.45 12.98
C PRO A 26 -10.99 -0.12 12.86
N TYR A 27 -10.25 -0.06 13.97
CA TYR A 27 -8.81 0.18 13.95
C TYR A 27 -8.05 -1.00 13.33
N LEU A 28 -8.42 -2.24 13.68
CA LEU A 28 -7.83 -3.44 13.07
C LEU A 28 -8.03 -3.45 11.55
N LEU A 29 -9.23 -3.10 11.07
CA LEU A 29 -9.55 -3.01 9.65
C LEU A 29 -8.73 -1.90 8.96
N ALA A 30 -8.64 -0.73 9.58
CA ALA A 30 -7.85 0.39 9.05
C ALA A 30 -6.35 0.05 8.99
N ILE A 31 -5.79 -0.57 10.03
CA ILE A 31 -4.38 -0.99 10.08
C ILE A 31 -4.11 -2.09 9.04
N SER A 32 -5.00 -3.07 8.93
CA SER A 32 -4.88 -4.16 7.95
C SER A 32 -4.84 -3.61 6.52
N ALA A 33 -5.74 -2.69 6.20
CA ALA A 33 -5.77 -2.04 4.88
C ALA A 33 -4.57 -1.07 4.69
N SER A 34 -4.06 -0.44 5.76
CA SER A 34 -2.96 0.52 5.70
C SER A 34 -1.65 -0.07 5.14
N TRP A 35 -1.48 -1.39 5.11
CA TRP A 35 -0.36 -2.02 4.40
C TRP A 35 -0.33 -1.73 2.90
N ALA A 36 -1.47 -1.39 2.27
CA ALA A 36 -1.50 -0.85 0.92
C ALA A 36 -0.78 0.50 0.80
N SER A 37 -0.94 1.37 1.82
CA SER A 37 -0.17 2.60 1.90
C SER A 37 1.31 2.36 2.18
N ALA A 38 1.65 1.29 2.92
CA ALA A 38 3.04 0.91 3.13
C ALA A 38 3.73 0.50 1.83
N MET A 39 3.03 -0.21 0.92
CA MET A 39 3.56 -0.52 -0.42
C MET A 39 3.92 0.75 -1.19
N TYR A 40 3.02 1.74 -1.20
CA TYR A 40 3.28 3.02 -1.87
C TYR A 40 4.44 3.79 -1.22
N GLY A 41 4.43 3.89 0.12
CA GLY A 41 5.47 4.60 0.86
C GLY A 41 6.86 4.00 0.62
N TYR A 42 6.96 2.67 0.70
CA TYR A 42 8.21 1.96 0.44
C TYR A 42 8.66 2.12 -1.02
N ASP A 43 7.77 1.91 -2.00
CA ASP A 43 8.09 2.04 -3.44
C ASP A 43 8.69 3.42 -3.77
N SER A 44 8.07 4.47 -3.21
CA SER A 44 8.49 5.86 -3.43
C SER A 44 9.88 6.16 -2.87
N ALA A 45 10.24 5.58 -1.72
CA ALA A 45 11.54 5.81 -1.09
C ALA A 45 12.66 4.97 -1.71
N PHE A 46 12.39 3.70 -2.02
CA PHE A 46 13.49 2.79 -2.33
C PHE A 46 14.10 3.07 -3.69
N ILE A 47 13.29 3.47 -4.69
CA ILE A 47 13.74 3.57 -6.07
C ILE A 47 14.87 4.59 -6.22
N GLY A 48 14.75 5.76 -5.60
CA GLY A 48 15.79 6.80 -5.66
C GLY A 48 17.12 6.34 -5.08
N GLY A 49 17.08 5.64 -3.93
CA GLY A 49 18.29 5.06 -3.32
C GLY A 49 18.89 3.94 -4.17
N THR A 50 18.05 3.06 -4.71
CA THR A 50 18.49 1.89 -5.49
C THR A 50 19.16 2.29 -6.80
N LEU A 51 18.65 3.32 -7.47
CA LEU A 51 19.27 3.89 -8.69
C LEU A 51 20.68 4.44 -8.45
N SER A 52 20.98 4.86 -7.22
CA SER A 52 22.30 5.37 -6.83
C SER A 52 23.30 4.29 -6.42
N LEU A 53 22.87 3.03 -6.28
CA LEU A 53 23.75 1.94 -5.85
C LEU A 53 24.76 1.57 -6.95
N PRO A 54 26.05 1.38 -6.63
CA PRO A 54 27.07 1.00 -7.61
C PRO A 54 26.75 -0.29 -8.36
N SER A 55 26.24 -1.31 -7.66
CA SER A 55 25.83 -2.58 -8.25
C SER A 55 24.69 -2.45 -9.26
N PHE A 56 23.71 -1.58 -8.97
CA PHE A 56 22.61 -1.28 -9.88
C PHE A 56 23.14 -0.59 -11.13
N GLN A 57 24.01 0.41 -10.96
CA GLN A 57 24.61 1.13 -12.09
C GLN A 57 25.38 0.18 -13.01
N ARG A 58 26.18 -0.73 -12.45
CA ARG A 58 26.91 -1.74 -13.24
C ARG A 58 25.97 -2.69 -13.98
N THR A 59 24.92 -3.18 -13.31
CA THR A 59 23.96 -4.15 -13.89
C THR A 59 23.27 -3.57 -15.13
N TYR A 60 22.94 -2.28 -15.10
CA TYR A 60 22.25 -1.59 -16.20
C TYR A 60 23.18 -0.75 -17.09
N GLY A 61 24.51 -0.94 -16.98
CA GLY A 61 25.50 -0.25 -17.83
C GLY A 61 25.55 1.27 -17.65
N LEU A 62 25.15 1.76 -16.47
CA LEU A 62 25.11 3.19 -16.12
C LEU A 62 26.42 3.71 -15.54
N ASP A 63 27.37 2.84 -15.23
CA ASP A 63 28.69 3.22 -14.72
C ASP A 63 29.51 3.97 -15.79
N THR A 64 29.41 3.55 -17.04
CA THR A 64 30.10 4.12 -18.21
C THR A 64 29.23 5.04 -19.07
N ALA A 65 27.93 5.14 -18.75
CA ALA A 65 26.98 5.97 -19.49
C ALA A 65 27.16 7.48 -19.21
N SER A 66 26.80 8.32 -20.20
CA SER A 66 26.75 9.77 -20.03
C SER A 66 25.72 10.20 -18.97
N ASP A 67 25.91 11.37 -18.35
CA ASP A 67 24.95 11.90 -17.38
C ASP A 67 23.53 12.04 -17.96
N SER A 68 23.43 12.38 -19.24
CA SER A 68 22.16 12.42 -19.97
C SER A 68 21.48 11.05 -20.07
N ALA A 69 22.24 9.98 -20.33
CA ALA A 69 21.71 8.63 -20.39
C ALA A 69 21.26 8.13 -19.01
N LYS A 70 22.01 8.44 -17.94
CA LYS A 70 21.62 8.11 -16.56
C LYS A 70 20.32 8.82 -16.16
N ALA A 71 20.22 10.13 -16.47
CA ALA A 71 19.03 10.92 -16.20
C ALA A 71 17.81 10.41 -16.97
N ASN A 72 17.98 10.08 -18.26
CA ASN A 72 16.91 9.52 -19.10
C ASN A 72 16.42 8.18 -18.56
N LEU A 73 17.32 7.27 -18.20
CA LEU A 73 16.93 5.97 -17.65
C LEU A 73 16.18 6.12 -16.32
N SER A 74 16.71 6.93 -15.40
CA SER A 74 16.06 7.23 -14.11
C SER A 74 14.65 7.81 -14.32
N SER A 75 14.52 8.79 -15.22
CA SER A 75 13.23 9.41 -15.55
C SER A 75 12.25 8.40 -16.15
N ASN A 76 12.71 7.52 -17.05
CA ASN A 76 11.88 6.50 -17.66
C ASN A 76 11.37 5.47 -16.63
N ILE A 77 12.22 5.05 -15.68
CA ILE A 77 11.86 4.12 -14.60
C ILE A 77 10.76 4.70 -13.71
N VAL A 78 10.88 5.98 -13.34
CA VAL A 78 9.88 6.69 -12.52
C VAL A 78 8.59 6.93 -13.33
N SER A 79 8.70 7.38 -14.58
CA SER A 79 7.55 7.68 -15.44
C SER A 79 6.75 6.42 -15.79
N THR A 80 7.43 5.28 -16.00
CA THR A 80 6.75 4.00 -16.27
C THR A 80 5.91 3.55 -15.08
N PHE A 81 6.40 3.75 -13.86
CA PHE A 81 5.61 3.50 -12.65
C PHE A 81 4.38 4.41 -12.58
N GLN A 82 4.55 5.71 -12.87
CA GLN A 82 3.45 6.67 -12.86
C GLN A 82 2.38 6.34 -13.92
N GLY A 83 2.82 5.91 -15.11
CA GLY A 83 1.93 5.41 -16.16
C GLY A 83 1.17 4.17 -15.71
N GLY A 84 1.85 3.20 -15.09
CA GLY A 84 1.21 2.03 -14.48
C GLY A 84 0.17 2.43 -13.43
N ALA A 85 0.49 3.39 -12.56
CA ALA A 85 -0.41 3.87 -11.51
C ALA A 85 -1.67 4.55 -12.07
N PHE A 86 -1.55 5.30 -13.18
CA PHE A 86 -2.69 5.89 -13.88
C PHE A 86 -3.69 4.82 -14.33
N PHE A 87 -3.22 3.79 -15.05
CA PHE A 87 -4.08 2.70 -15.53
C PHE A 87 -4.57 1.81 -14.37
N GLY A 88 -3.76 1.64 -13.33
CA GLY A 88 -4.15 0.94 -12.10
C GLY A 88 -5.33 1.63 -11.41
N CYS A 89 -5.24 2.94 -11.20
CA CYS A 89 -6.34 3.73 -10.64
C CYS A 89 -7.61 3.61 -11.49
N ALA A 90 -7.51 3.85 -12.80
CA ALA A 90 -8.65 3.80 -13.71
C ALA A 90 -9.34 2.41 -13.75
N SER A 91 -8.55 1.33 -13.85
CA SER A 91 -9.08 -0.03 -13.88
C SER A 91 -9.65 -0.47 -12.53
N SER A 92 -9.05 -0.02 -11.42
CA SER A 92 -9.49 -0.40 -10.06
C SER A 92 -10.91 0.05 -9.75
N PHE A 93 -11.41 1.12 -10.38
CA PHE A 93 -12.80 1.57 -10.23
C PHE A 93 -13.78 0.50 -10.71
N LEU A 94 -13.56 -0.01 -11.92
CA LEU A 94 -14.40 -1.06 -12.50
C LEU A 94 -14.32 -2.36 -11.71
N VAL A 95 -13.12 -2.74 -11.29
CA VAL A 95 -12.88 -3.96 -10.50
C VAL A 95 -13.56 -3.85 -9.13
N ALA A 96 -13.41 -2.73 -8.42
CA ALA A 96 -13.96 -2.57 -7.09
C ALA A 96 -15.48 -2.44 -7.06
N GLU A 97 -16.07 -1.85 -8.11
CA GLU A 97 -17.52 -1.84 -8.25
C GLU A 97 -18.07 -3.23 -8.57
N ARG A 98 -17.36 -4.05 -9.34
CA ARG A 98 -17.82 -5.41 -9.68
C ARG A 98 -17.57 -6.44 -8.57
N PHE A 99 -16.38 -6.45 -7.97
CA PHE A 99 -15.92 -7.51 -7.06
C PHE A 99 -15.85 -7.09 -5.59
N GLY A 100 -15.92 -5.79 -5.29
CA GLY A 100 -15.79 -5.27 -3.93
C GLY A 100 -14.39 -4.73 -3.64
N ARG A 101 -14.23 -4.13 -2.46
CA ARG A 101 -13.02 -3.39 -2.10
C ARG A 101 -11.93 -4.33 -1.61
N ARG A 102 -12.28 -5.35 -0.82
CA ARG A 102 -11.31 -6.32 -0.26
C ARG A 102 -10.60 -7.14 -1.36
N PRO A 103 -11.31 -7.79 -2.30
CA PRO A 103 -10.66 -8.51 -3.39
C PRO A 103 -9.79 -7.62 -4.27
N THR A 104 -10.20 -6.36 -4.47
CA THR A 104 -9.42 -5.41 -5.27
C THR A 104 -8.09 -5.06 -4.59
N LEU A 105 -8.07 -4.87 -3.27
CA LEU A 105 -6.82 -4.64 -2.52
C LEU A 105 -5.89 -5.86 -2.55
N ILE A 106 -6.44 -7.07 -2.45
CA ILE A 106 -5.67 -8.32 -2.55
C ILE A 106 -5.09 -8.48 -3.96
N LEU A 107 -5.90 -8.25 -5.00
CA LEU A 107 -5.44 -8.31 -6.39
C LEU A 107 -4.34 -7.28 -6.67
N ALA A 108 -4.49 -6.06 -6.17
CA ALA A 108 -3.47 -5.02 -6.28
C ALA A 108 -2.14 -5.44 -5.64
N ALA A 109 -2.18 -6.11 -4.49
CA ALA A 109 -1.00 -6.66 -3.83
C ALA A 109 -0.32 -7.74 -4.67
N ILE A 110 -1.10 -8.66 -5.26
CA ILE A 110 -0.59 -9.74 -6.12
C ILE A 110 0.07 -9.17 -7.37
N ILE A 111 -0.58 -8.23 -8.07
CA ILE A 111 -0.01 -7.57 -9.26
C ILE A 111 1.29 -6.85 -8.90
N PHE A 112 1.32 -6.17 -7.75
CA PHE A 112 2.52 -5.52 -7.26
C PHE A 112 3.66 -6.52 -6.99
N SER A 113 3.37 -7.65 -6.34
CA SER A 113 4.37 -8.70 -6.10
C SER A 113 4.93 -9.30 -7.39
N ILE A 114 4.10 -9.50 -8.41
CA ILE A 114 4.56 -9.95 -9.74
C ILE A 114 5.49 -8.90 -10.35
N GLY A 115 5.12 -7.62 -10.26
CA GLY A 115 5.98 -6.52 -10.72
C GLY A 115 7.33 -6.48 -10.01
N ALA A 116 7.35 -6.61 -8.68
CA ALA A 116 8.57 -6.67 -7.89
C ALA A 116 9.44 -7.88 -8.27
N ALA A 117 8.83 -9.03 -8.60
CA ALA A 117 9.55 -10.22 -9.03
C ALA A 117 10.27 -10.02 -10.37
N LEU A 118 9.61 -9.36 -11.33
CA LEU A 118 10.23 -9.03 -12.61
C LEU A 118 11.42 -8.07 -12.46
N GLN A 119 11.35 -7.11 -11.52
CA GLN A 119 12.45 -6.17 -11.26
C GLN A 119 13.71 -6.91 -10.78
N MET A 120 13.59 -8.02 -10.06
CA MET A 120 14.73 -8.81 -9.58
C MET A 120 15.49 -9.58 -10.68
N ILE A 121 14.96 -9.65 -11.90
CA ILE A 121 15.63 -10.40 -13.00
C ILE A 121 16.90 -9.69 -13.46
N GLY A 122 16.99 -8.36 -13.32
CA GLY A 122 18.18 -7.59 -13.70
C GLY A 122 18.28 -7.30 -15.21
N ARG A 123 17.17 -7.38 -15.94
CA ARG A 123 17.07 -6.95 -17.34
C ARG A 123 16.24 -5.69 -17.48
N LEU A 124 16.62 -4.80 -18.40
CA LEU A 124 15.99 -3.49 -18.56
C LEU A 124 14.52 -3.56 -18.98
N ASP A 125 14.17 -4.50 -19.86
CA ASP A 125 12.80 -4.78 -20.27
C ASP A 125 11.95 -5.27 -19.10
N CYS A 126 12.46 -6.24 -18.33
CA CYS A 126 11.82 -6.73 -17.12
C CYS A 126 11.66 -5.64 -16.05
N LEU A 127 12.63 -4.71 -15.95
CA LEU A 127 12.56 -3.57 -15.03
C LEU A 127 11.40 -2.64 -15.41
N TYR A 128 11.26 -2.27 -16.69
CA TYR A 128 10.16 -1.41 -17.12
C TYR A 128 8.80 -2.06 -16.94
N VAL A 129 8.64 -3.32 -17.36
CA VAL A 129 7.39 -4.07 -17.15
C VAL A 129 7.11 -4.21 -15.65
N GLY A 130 8.14 -4.51 -14.86
CA GLY A 130 8.05 -4.61 -13.41
C GLY A 130 7.60 -3.31 -12.75
N ARG A 131 8.11 -2.15 -13.19
CA ARG A 131 7.68 -0.82 -12.71
C ARG A 131 6.25 -0.49 -13.13
N ALA A 132 5.85 -0.86 -14.34
CA ALA A 132 4.46 -0.67 -14.78
C ALA A 132 3.48 -1.47 -13.90
N LEU A 133 3.83 -2.72 -13.57
CA LEU A 133 3.00 -3.57 -12.71
C LEU A 133 3.00 -3.13 -11.24
N THR A 134 4.15 -2.74 -10.66
CA THR A 134 4.14 -2.17 -9.30
C THR A 134 3.37 -0.86 -9.25
N GLY A 135 3.50 -0.04 -10.29
CA GLY A 135 2.67 1.15 -10.51
C GLY A 135 1.18 0.82 -10.51
N TRP A 136 0.77 -0.18 -11.29
CA TRP A 136 -0.62 -0.63 -11.36
C TRP A 136 -1.16 -1.02 -9.97
N GLY A 137 -0.42 -1.86 -9.25
CA GLY A 137 -0.81 -2.31 -7.91
C GLY A 137 -0.92 -1.14 -6.92
N VAL A 138 0.05 -0.23 -6.91
CA VAL A 138 0.01 0.97 -6.06
C VAL A 138 -1.13 1.91 -6.43
N GLY A 139 -1.32 2.20 -7.72
CA GLY A 139 -2.40 3.07 -8.19
C GLY A 139 -3.78 2.53 -7.83
N SER A 140 -3.97 1.21 -7.99
CA SER A 140 -5.21 0.52 -7.60
C SER A 140 -5.46 0.61 -6.10
N SER A 141 -4.44 0.34 -5.30
CA SER A 141 -4.57 0.30 -3.85
C SER A 141 -4.74 1.70 -3.23
N ALA A 142 -4.06 2.71 -3.78
CA ALA A 142 -4.17 4.11 -3.37
C ALA A 142 -5.58 4.69 -3.54
N MET A 143 -6.32 4.25 -4.56
CA MET A 143 -7.72 4.64 -4.76
C MET A 143 -8.66 3.91 -3.80
N ILE A 144 -8.52 2.58 -3.68
CA ILE A 144 -9.47 1.74 -2.94
C ILE A 144 -9.31 1.84 -1.43
N LEU A 145 -8.09 1.98 -0.93
CA LEU A 145 -7.81 2.05 0.50
C LEU A 145 -8.64 3.11 1.25
N PRO A 146 -8.61 4.41 0.88
CA PRO A 146 -9.39 5.42 1.60
C PRO A 146 -10.89 5.17 1.47
N ILE A 147 -11.36 4.65 0.33
CA ILE A 147 -12.78 4.29 0.12
C ILE A 147 -13.17 3.19 1.12
N TYR A 148 -12.44 2.09 1.13
CA TYR A 148 -12.70 0.94 2.02
C TYR A 148 -12.72 1.34 3.49
N VAL A 149 -11.72 2.11 3.93
CA VAL A 149 -11.67 2.60 5.32
C VAL A 149 -12.85 3.53 5.59
N SER A 150 -13.18 4.46 4.69
CA SER A 150 -14.29 5.40 4.89
C SER A 150 -15.66 4.73 4.99
N GLU A 151 -15.88 3.67 4.21
CA GLU A 151 -17.14 2.91 4.15
C GLU A 151 -17.32 1.99 5.36
N CYS A 152 -16.21 1.50 5.92
CA CYS A 152 -16.21 0.67 7.13
C CYS A 152 -16.13 1.50 8.44
N SER A 153 -15.77 2.79 8.36
CA SER A 153 -15.54 3.61 9.55
C SER A 153 -16.81 4.31 10.07
N PRO A 154 -17.03 4.34 11.40
CA PRO A 154 -17.98 5.26 12.01
C PRO A 154 -17.64 6.71 11.72
N ALA A 155 -18.65 7.57 11.58
CA ALA A 155 -18.47 8.96 11.15
C ALA A 155 -17.53 9.77 12.07
N LEU A 156 -17.68 9.64 13.39
CA LEU A 156 -16.89 10.41 14.37
C LEU A 156 -15.38 10.11 14.34
N ILE A 157 -14.99 8.85 14.10
CA ILE A 157 -13.57 8.45 14.14
C ILE A 157 -12.95 8.25 12.75
N ARG A 158 -13.73 8.46 11.68
CA ARG A 158 -13.29 8.26 10.30
C ARG A 158 -12.02 9.03 9.98
N GLY A 159 -11.93 10.29 10.41
CA GLY A 159 -10.73 11.13 10.19
C GLY A 159 -9.47 10.52 10.82
N ARG A 160 -9.57 9.94 12.02
CA ARG A 160 -8.46 9.27 12.70
C ARG A 160 -8.02 7.99 11.98
N LEU A 161 -8.98 7.19 11.52
CA LEU A 161 -8.72 5.95 10.80
C LEU A 161 -8.09 6.20 9.43
N VAL A 162 -8.56 7.23 8.72
CA VAL A 162 -7.93 7.74 7.49
C VAL A 162 -6.53 8.28 7.79
N GLY A 163 -6.32 8.98 8.90
CA GLY A 163 -4.99 9.42 9.31
C GLY A 163 -3.98 8.28 9.51
N THR A 164 -4.45 7.10 9.95
CA THR A 164 -3.58 5.94 10.23
C THR A 164 -2.85 5.46 8.97
N PHE A 165 -3.50 5.45 7.81
CA PHE A 165 -2.81 5.02 6.59
C PHE A 165 -1.75 6.03 6.13
N LYS A 166 -1.94 7.33 6.37
CA LYS A 166 -0.93 8.35 6.07
C LYS A 166 0.30 8.19 6.96
N VAL A 167 0.09 7.86 8.24
CA VAL A 167 1.20 7.52 9.15
C VAL A 167 1.95 6.28 8.65
N MET A 168 1.22 5.24 8.25
CA MET A 168 1.82 4.02 7.70
C MET A 168 2.62 4.28 6.41
N LEU A 169 2.09 5.12 5.51
CA LEU A 169 2.79 5.57 4.30
C LEU A 169 4.13 6.21 4.66
N GLN A 170 4.12 7.17 5.58
CA GLN A 170 5.32 7.90 5.96
C GLN A 170 6.32 6.99 6.69
N ALA A 171 5.85 6.10 7.55
CA ALA A 171 6.70 5.12 8.23
C ALA A 171 7.41 4.20 7.22
N ALA A 172 6.67 3.65 6.26
CA ALA A 172 7.24 2.79 5.22
C ALA A 172 8.24 3.53 4.31
N LEU A 173 7.96 4.81 4.02
CA LEU A 173 8.86 5.69 3.27
C LEU A 173 10.19 5.91 4.02
N VAL A 174 10.14 6.18 5.32
CA VAL A 174 11.35 6.27 6.17
C VAL A 174 12.10 4.94 6.18
N CYS A 175 11.40 3.81 6.33
CA CYS A 175 12.01 2.48 6.24
C CYS A 175 12.73 2.24 4.91
N GLY A 176 12.15 2.68 3.78
CA GLY A 176 12.78 2.55 2.46
C GLY A 176 14.11 3.27 2.35
N PHE A 177 14.22 4.48 2.90
CA PHE A 177 15.50 5.20 2.95
C PHE A 177 16.54 4.50 3.82
N TRP A 178 16.14 4.02 5.00
CA TRP A 178 17.05 3.29 5.89
C TRP A 178 17.52 1.96 5.32
N VAL A 179 16.66 1.24 4.59
CA VAL A 179 17.06 0.00 3.90
C VAL A 179 18.12 0.31 2.85
N ASN A 180 17.93 1.34 2.02
CA ASN A 180 18.95 1.72 1.03
C ASN A 180 20.26 2.17 1.67
N TYR A 181 20.19 2.97 2.74
CA TYR A 181 21.38 3.37 3.50
C TYR A 181 22.13 2.15 4.08
N GLY A 182 21.40 1.24 4.73
CA GLY A 182 21.97 0.05 5.35
C GLY A 182 22.62 -0.88 4.33
N VAL A 183 21.99 -1.05 3.17
CA VAL A 183 22.51 -1.83 2.05
C VAL A 183 23.77 -1.19 1.46
N ASN A 184 23.76 0.12 1.23
CA ASN A 184 24.91 0.84 0.68
C ASN A 184 26.14 0.74 1.59
N LYS A 185 25.93 0.75 2.93
CA LYS A 185 27.02 0.71 3.92
C LYS A 185 27.55 -0.70 4.20
N ASN A 186 26.67 -1.70 4.25
CA ASN A 186 27.01 -3.02 4.79
C ASN A 186 27.12 -4.13 3.73
N ILE A 187 26.65 -3.90 2.51
CA ILE A 187 26.66 -4.91 1.44
C ILE A 187 27.68 -4.53 0.38
N SER A 188 28.52 -5.51 -0.01
CA SER A 188 29.55 -5.31 -1.02
C SER A 188 28.94 -4.78 -2.34
N PRO A 189 29.53 -3.74 -2.94
CA PRO A 189 29.08 -3.17 -4.21
C PRO A 189 29.33 -4.08 -5.42
N GLU A 190 30.08 -5.17 -5.25
CA GLU A 190 30.42 -6.10 -6.32
C GLU A 190 29.31 -7.12 -6.59
N GLY A 191 28.45 -7.38 -5.60
CA GLY A 191 27.39 -8.37 -5.70
C GLY A 191 26.04 -7.75 -6.08
N ASN A 192 25.27 -8.46 -6.91
CA ASN A 192 23.88 -8.10 -7.24
C ASN A 192 22.96 -8.06 -6.01
N MET A 193 23.39 -8.70 -4.91
CA MET A 193 22.64 -8.70 -3.65
C MET A 193 22.42 -7.28 -3.10
N GLN A 194 23.32 -6.35 -3.40
CA GLN A 194 23.18 -4.97 -2.96
C GLN A 194 21.90 -4.33 -3.53
N TRP A 195 21.61 -4.42 -4.83
CA TRP A 195 20.36 -3.86 -5.35
C TRP A 195 19.15 -4.81 -5.26
N HIS A 196 19.36 -6.12 -5.14
CA HIS A 196 18.28 -7.08 -4.92
C HIS A 196 17.61 -6.92 -3.56
N ILE A 197 18.34 -6.61 -2.49
CA ILE A 197 17.76 -6.51 -1.13
C ILE A 197 16.66 -5.44 -1.07
N PRO A 198 16.88 -4.17 -1.48
CA PRO A 198 15.83 -3.16 -1.50
C PRO A 198 14.63 -3.59 -2.36
N VAL A 199 14.88 -4.22 -3.51
CA VAL A 199 13.79 -4.71 -4.37
C VAL A 199 12.99 -5.82 -3.67
N ALA A 200 13.66 -6.74 -2.98
CA ALA A 200 13.03 -7.86 -2.28
C ALA A 200 12.23 -7.44 -1.05
N VAL A 201 12.60 -6.34 -0.39
CA VAL A 201 11.83 -5.84 0.77
C VAL A 201 10.44 -5.34 0.35
N GLN A 202 10.22 -5.00 -0.92
CA GLN A 202 8.89 -4.66 -1.45
C GLN A 202 7.85 -5.78 -1.25
N PHE A 203 8.28 -7.05 -1.19
CA PHE A 203 7.37 -8.18 -0.95
C PHE A 203 6.81 -8.19 0.47
N VAL A 204 7.48 -7.58 1.44
CA VAL A 204 7.04 -7.56 2.84
C VAL A 204 5.72 -6.80 2.99
N PRO A 205 5.59 -5.51 2.60
CA PRO A 205 4.32 -4.81 2.74
C PRO A 205 3.20 -5.42 1.87
N ALA A 206 3.53 -5.95 0.68
CA ALA A 206 2.57 -6.62 -0.19
C ALA A 206 2.03 -7.93 0.42
N GLY A 207 2.92 -8.77 0.97
CA GLY A 207 2.54 -10.02 1.64
C GLY A 207 1.73 -9.76 2.90
N LEU A 208 2.12 -8.78 3.72
CA LEU A 208 1.37 -8.39 4.91
C LEU A 208 -0.01 -7.84 4.57
N LEU A 209 -0.15 -7.08 3.48
CA LEU A 209 -1.47 -6.66 2.99
C LEU A 209 -2.36 -7.86 2.67
N VAL A 210 -1.85 -8.85 1.93
CA VAL A 210 -2.62 -10.06 1.59
C VAL A 210 -3.03 -10.81 2.87
N ILE A 211 -2.07 -11.11 3.75
CA ILE A 211 -2.30 -11.87 4.98
C ILE A 211 -3.35 -11.18 5.86
N PHE A 212 -3.24 -9.86 6.06
CA PHE A 212 -4.15 -9.13 6.93
C PHE A 212 -5.49 -8.82 6.28
N MET A 213 -5.60 -8.75 4.96
CA MET A 213 -6.87 -8.52 4.28
C MET A 213 -7.71 -9.80 4.11
N ILE A 214 -7.12 -10.99 4.12
CA ILE A 214 -7.86 -12.26 4.03
C ILE A 214 -8.92 -12.41 5.15
N PRO A 215 -8.66 -12.18 6.44
CA PRO A 215 -9.69 -12.30 7.48
C PRO A 215 -10.67 -11.12 7.55
N MET A 216 -10.44 -10.04 6.79
CA MET A 216 -11.26 -8.83 6.85
C MET A 216 -12.60 -9.00 6.12
N ILE A 217 -13.58 -8.24 6.57
CA ILE A 217 -14.90 -8.18 5.95
C ILE A 217 -14.88 -7.40 4.63
N GLU A 218 -15.95 -7.48 3.87
CA GLU A 218 -16.18 -6.58 2.73
C GLU A 218 -16.95 -5.33 3.21
N SER A 219 -16.79 -4.23 2.47
CA SER A 219 -17.49 -2.97 2.73
C SER A 219 -19.00 -3.18 2.86
N PRO A 220 -19.61 -2.84 4.01
CA PRO A 220 -21.06 -2.90 4.19
C PRO A 220 -21.79 -2.05 3.15
N ARG A 221 -21.22 -0.89 2.78
CA ARG A 221 -21.81 0.03 1.80
C ARG A 221 -21.85 -0.59 0.40
N TRP A 222 -20.78 -1.26 0.00
CA TRP A 222 -20.75 -1.99 -1.26
C TRP A 222 -21.77 -3.14 -1.27
N LEU A 223 -21.88 -3.90 -0.18
CA LEU A 223 -22.86 -4.99 -0.08
C LEU A 223 -24.31 -4.50 -0.24
N VAL A 224 -24.65 -3.33 0.33
CA VAL A 224 -25.95 -2.68 0.12
C VAL A 224 -26.15 -2.33 -1.36
N SER A 225 -25.14 -1.78 -2.03
CA SER A 225 -25.23 -1.45 -3.47
C SER A 225 -25.47 -2.67 -4.37
N LYS A 226 -25.12 -3.87 -3.89
CA LYS A 226 -25.34 -5.15 -4.58
C LYS A 226 -26.63 -5.87 -4.14
N GLY A 227 -27.48 -5.24 -3.34
CA GLY A 227 -28.71 -5.83 -2.83
C GLY A 227 -28.50 -6.89 -1.74
N LYS A 228 -27.28 -7.05 -1.22
CA LYS A 228 -26.93 -8.06 -0.20
C LYS A 228 -27.12 -7.51 1.22
N LEU A 229 -28.36 -7.17 1.56
CA LEU A 229 -28.69 -6.50 2.82
C LEU A 229 -28.35 -7.32 4.08
N GLN A 230 -28.52 -8.64 4.03
CA GLN A 230 -28.23 -9.51 5.18
C GLN A 230 -26.72 -9.57 5.47
N ASP A 231 -25.90 -9.74 4.43
CA ASP A 231 -24.44 -9.70 4.56
C ASP A 231 -23.95 -8.33 5.03
N ALA A 232 -24.56 -7.25 4.51
CA ALA A 232 -24.25 -5.90 4.93
C ALA A 232 -24.51 -5.67 6.43
N ARG A 233 -25.66 -6.16 6.94
CA ARG A 233 -25.99 -6.11 8.37
C ARG A 233 -24.99 -6.90 9.19
N LYS A 234 -24.68 -8.14 8.80
CA LYS A 234 -23.68 -8.99 9.48
C LYS A 234 -22.32 -8.31 9.56
N ASN A 235 -21.85 -7.74 8.46
CA ASN A 235 -20.57 -7.03 8.42
C ASN A 235 -20.60 -5.76 9.27
N LEU A 236 -21.70 -5.01 9.26
CA LEU A 236 -21.85 -3.81 10.07
C LEU A 236 -21.90 -4.13 11.58
N SER A 237 -22.65 -5.15 11.97
CA SER A 237 -22.71 -5.69 13.34
C SER A 237 -21.33 -6.17 13.79
N TRP A 238 -20.57 -6.84 12.91
CA TRP A 238 -19.19 -7.21 13.20
C TRP A 238 -18.30 -5.99 13.44
N VAL A 239 -18.28 -4.99 12.55
CA VAL A 239 -17.45 -3.78 12.72
C VAL A 239 -17.78 -3.05 14.01
N ARG A 240 -19.07 -2.92 14.33
CA ARG A 240 -19.55 -2.18 15.50
C ARG A 240 -19.57 -3.01 16.77
N ASN A 241 -19.30 -4.32 16.70
CA ASN A 241 -19.47 -5.24 17.82
C ASN A 241 -20.86 -5.15 18.45
N LEU A 242 -21.88 -5.03 17.61
CA LEU A 242 -23.30 -5.03 17.97
C LEU A 242 -23.93 -6.36 17.55
N PRO A 243 -25.02 -6.80 18.21
CA PRO A 243 -25.76 -8.00 17.81
C PRO A 243 -26.34 -7.92 16.38
#